data_AF-A0A094HUN0-F1
#
_entry.id   AF-A0A094HUN0-F1
#
_cell.length_a   1.000
_cell.length_b   1.000
_cell.length_c   1.000
_cell.angle_alpha   90.00
_cell.angle_beta   90.00
_cell.angle_gamma   90.00
#
_symmetry.space_group_name_H-M   'P 1'
#
loop_
_entity.id
_entity.type
_entity.pdbx_description
1 polymer ?
#
loop_
_entity_poly.entity_id
_entity_poly.type
_entity_poly.pdbx_seq_one_letter_code
_entity_poly.pdbx_strand_id
1 'polypeptide(L)'
;MASSLFNPPITLTTPSHSLMLSEATPADIPAFCSIFYTAHESNPLLKAIYGTSPRDVNIAADIAKWKIDWPRPGRRFYKAIDAATGETVAVAKWVFPHTPTPPPAVAAKLGMPEGVNVALVGAFYGEIFKRREKWVRWEDMY
;
A
#
# COMPACT_ATOMS: atom_id res chain seq x y z
N MET A 1 16.14 -5.04 -18.49
CA MET A 1 15.41 -4.69 -17.26
C MET A 1 16.41 -4.04 -16.31
N ALA A 2 16.14 -2.83 -15.81
CA ALA A 2 17.00 -2.21 -14.80
C ALA A 2 17.00 -3.09 -13.53
N SER A 3 18.20 -3.39 -13.00
CA SER A 3 18.34 -4.10 -11.72
C SER A 3 17.62 -3.33 -10.62
N SER A 4 17.03 -4.05 -9.68
CA SER A 4 16.35 -3.44 -8.54
C SER A 4 17.33 -2.66 -7.68
N LEU A 5 16.93 -1.48 -7.19
CA LEU A 5 17.73 -0.64 -6.30
C LEU A 5 18.13 -1.35 -4.99
N PHE A 6 17.43 -2.43 -4.63
CA PHE A 6 17.67 -3.22 -3.42
C PHE A 6 17.88 -4.71 -3.73
N ASN A 7 18.52 -5.02 -4.87
CA ASN A 7 19.02 -6.36 -5.15
C ASN A 7 20.54 -6.32 -5.42
N PRO A 8 21.40 -6.80 -4.49
CA PRO A 8 21.05 -7.51 -3.26
C PRO A 8 20.40 -6.61 -2.18
N PRO A 9 19.74 -7.19 -1.16
CA PRO A 9 19.19 -6.44 -0.03
C PRO A 9 20.22 -5.56 0.68
N ILE A 10 19.78 -4.42 1.24
CA ILE A 10 20.61 -3.46 1.95
C ILE A 10 20.26 -3.49 3.44
N THR A 11 21.26 -3.60 4.31
CA THR A 11 21.06 -3.48 5.76
C THR A 11 21.43 -2.08 6.22
N LEU A 12 20.51 -1.40 6.91
CA LEU A 12 20.75 -0.14 7.59
C LEU A 12 20.80 -0.37 9.09
N THR A 13 21.95 -0.09 9.70
CA THR A 13 22.16 -0.25 11.13
C THR A 13 22.28 1.11 11.80
N THR A 14 21.46 1.33 12.82
CA THR A 14 21.57 2.43 13.79
C THR A 14 21.99 1.84 15.14
N PRO A 15 22.41 2.65 16.13
CA PRO A 15 22.76 2.13 17.45
C PRO A 15 21.63 1.36 18.16
N SER A 16 20.37 1.62 17.80
CA SER A 16 19.20 1.02 18.45
C SER A 16 18.46 -0.02 17.59
N HIS A 17 18.62 0.01 16.26
CA HIS A 17 17.84 -0.83 15.34
C HIS A 17 18.65 -1.21 14.10
N SER A 18 18.36 -2.38 13.54
CA SER A 18 18.88 -2.84 12.26
C SER A 18 17.72 -3.20 11.34
N LEU A 19 17.69 -2.61 10.15
CA LEU A 19 16.64 -2.80 9.15
C LEU A 19 17.21 -3.39 7.87
N MET A 20 16.59 -4.44 7.35
CA MET A 20 16.90 -5.02 6.04
C MET A 20 15.90 -4.54 4.99
N LEU A 21 16.39 -3.79 4.00
CA LEU A 21 15.63 -3.30 2.86
C LEU A 21 15.77 -4.25 1.68
N SER A 22 14.65 -4.65 1.09
CA SER A 22 14.64 -5.49 -0.12
C SER A 22 13.44 -5.18 -1.01
N GLU A 23 13.50 -5.63 -2.26
CA GLU A 23 12.31 -5.69 -3.10
C GLU A 23 11.29 -6.67 -2.49
N ALA A 24 10.04 -6.23 -2.46
CA ALA A 24 8.95 -7.02 -1.93
C ALA A 24 8.46 -8.04 -2.96
N THR A 25 7.80 -9.08 -2.46
CA THR A 25 7.18 -10.14 -3.23
C THR A 25 5.67 -10.19 -2.95
N PRO A 26 4.86 -10.84 -3.81
CA PRO A 26 3.44 -11.02 -3.55
C PRO A 26 3.13 -11.72 -2.20
N ALA A 27 4.06 -12.52 -1.69
CA ALA A 27 3.92 -13.20 -0.39
C ALA A 27 3.90 -12.20 0.79
N ASP A 28 4.41 -10.98 0.60
CA ASP A 28 4.47 -9.94 1.64
C ASP A 28 3.16 -9.14 1.77
N ILE A 29 2.23 -9.26 0.81
CA ILE A 29 0.97 -8.50 0.77
C ILE A 29 0.16 -8.61 2.08
N PRO A 30 -0.02 -9.80 2.70
CA PRO A 30 -0.74 -9.90 3.96
C PRO A 30 -0.10 -9.08 5.09
N ALA A 31 1.23 -9.07 5.18
CA ALA A 31 1.95 -8.29 6.17
C ALA A 31 1.76 -6.78 5.94
N PHE A 32 1.84 -6.32 4.69
CA PHE A 32 1.62 -4.91 4.34
C PHE A 32 0.24 -4.41 4.74
N CYS A 33 -0.79 -5.22 4.47
CA CYS A 33 -2.15 -4.88 4.85
C CYS A 33 -2.27 -4.86 6.38
N SER A 34 -1.76 -5.87 7.08
CA SER A 34 -1.84 -5.93 8.55
C SER A 34 -1.17 -4.72 9.24
N ILE A 35 0.03 -4.34 8.80
CA ILE A 35 0.80 -3.23 9.37
C ILE A 35 0.02 -1.93 9.34
N PHE A 36 -0.66 -1.61 8.24
CA PHE A 36 -1.46 -0.38 8.12
C PHE A 36 -2.54 -0.28 9.20
N TYR A 37 -3.29 -1.36 9.43
CA TYR A 37 -4.35 -1.37 10.44
C TYR A 37 -3.79 -1.36 11.87
N THR A 38 -2.62 -1.97 12.11
CA THR A 38 -1.94 -1.91 13.42
C THR A 38 -1.42 -0.50 13.70
N ALA A 39 -0.70 0.11 12.74
CA ALA A 39 -0.09 1.43 12.89
C ALA A 39 -1.12 2.56 13.09
N HIS A 40 -2.38 2.32 12.72
CA HIS A 40 -3.44 3.32 12.78
C HIS A 40 -4.66 2.85 13.59
N GLU A 41 -4.51 1.86 14.45
CA GLU A 41 -5.60 1.35 15.29
C GLU A 41 -6.21 2.44 16.20
N SER A 42 -5.39 3.39 16.66
CA SER A 42 -5.82 4.53 17.47
C SER A 42 -6.33 5.72 16.65
N ASN A 43 -6.26 5.68 15.32
CA ASN A 43 -6.61 6.82 14.47
C ASN A 43 -8.13 7.02 14.41
N PRO A 44 -8.67 8.14 14.95
CA PRO A 44 -10.11 8.38 14.99
C PRO A 44 -10.72 8.54 13.60
N LEU A 45 -9.96 9.05 12.62
CA LEU A 45 -10.42 9.18 11.24
C LEU A 45 -10.62 7.80 10.60
N LEU A 46 -9.68 6.86 10.80
CA LEU A 46 -9.83 5.51 10.27
C LEU A 46 -10.98 4.77 10.95
N LYS A 47 -11.18 4.95 12.26
CA LYS A 47 -12.35 4.41 12.96
C LYS A 47 -13.66 4.92 12.34
N ALA A 48 -13.74 6.22 12.04
CA ALA A 48 -14.92 6.79 11.39
C ALA A 48 -15.11 6.27 9.95
N ILE A 49 -14.02 6.06 9.21
CA ILE A 49 -14.03 5.55 7.84
C ILE A 49 -14.50 4.09 7.79
N TYR A 50 -13.92 3.21 8.61
CA TYR A 50 -14.25 1.79 8.60
C TYR A 50 -15.54 1.48 9.35
N GLY A 51 -16.05 2.41 10.16
CA GLY A 51 -17.37 2.34 10.76
C GLY A 51 -17.54 1.09 11.61
N THR A 52 -18.51 0.25 11.24
CA THR A 52 -18.79 -1.03 11.91
C THR A 52 -18.16 -2.23 11.21
N SER A 53 -17.42 -2.03 10.13
CA SER A 53 -16.77 -3.10 9.38
C SER A 53 -15.68 -3.77 10.21
N PRO A 54 -15.70 -5.11 10.39
CA PRO A 54 -14.66 -5.82 11.12
C PRO A 54 -13.26 -5.64 10.50
N ARG A 55 -12.24 -5.54 11.37
CA ARG A 55 -10.85 -5.28 10.96
C ARG A 55 -10.30 -6.33 10.00
N ASP A 56 -10.55 -7.60 10.29
CA ASP A 56 -10.12 -8.75 9.48
C ASP A 56 -10.79 -8.76 8.10
N VAL A 57 -12.07 -8.40 8.01
CA VAL A 57 -12.80 -8.24 6.74
C VAL A 57 -12.18 -7.13 5.90
N ASN A 58 -11.84 -5.99 6.51
CA ASN A 58 -11.18 -4.89 5.81
C ASN A 58 -9.77 -5.30 5.31
N ILE A 59 -8.99 -5.98 6.14
CA ILE A 59 -7.67 -6.52 5.74
C ILE A 59 -7.80 -7.48 4.56
N ALA A 60 -8.77 -8.41 4.59
CA ALA A 60 -8.99 -9.36 3.50
C ALA A 60 -9.36 -8.64 2.18
N ALA A 61 -10.21 -7.61 2.25
CA ALA A 61 -10.57 -6.80 1.10
C ALA A 61 -9.36 -6.05 0.51
N ASP A 62 -8.50 -5.48 1.36
CA ASP A 62 -7.30 -4.79 0.91
C ASP A 62 -6.25 -5.75 0.34
N ILE A 63 -6.10 -6.95 0.89
CA ILE A 63 -5.25 -8.01 0.30
C ILE A 63 -5.71 -8.32 -1.13
N ALA A 64 -7.02 -8.44 -1.36
CA ALA A 64 -7.55 -8.68 -2.70
C ALA A 64 -7.25 -7.52 -3.66
N LYS A 65 -7.39 -6.26 -3.21
CA LYS A 65 -7.03 -5.06 -3.99
C LYS A 65 -5.54 -5.04 -4.32
N TRP A 66 -4.67 -5.30 -3.34
CA TRP A 66 -3.22 -5.35 -3.54
C TRP A 66 -2.81 -6.41 -4.54
N LYS A 67 -3.41 -7.61 -4.51
CA LYS A 67 -3.13 -8.68 -5.49
C LYS A 67 -3.45 -8.27 -6.93
N ILE A 68 -4.54 -7.53 -7.15
CA ILE A 68 -4.90 -7.00 -8.48
C ILE A 68 -3.95 -5.86 -8.89
N ASP A 69 -3.54 -5.05 -7.92
CA ASP A 69 -2.70 -3.88 -8.14
C ASP A 69 -1.22 -4.24 -8.42
N TRP A 70 -0.74 -5.34 -7.82
CA TRP A 70 0.64 -5.80 -7.84
C TRP A 70 1.26 -5.96 -9.24
N PRO A 71 0.66 -6.70 -10.19
CA PRO A 71 1.28 -6.96 -11.48
C PRO A 71 1.18 -5.77 -12.46
N ARG A 72 0.56 -4.65 -12.07
CA ARG A 72 0.36 -3.54 -12.99
C ARG A 72 1.69 -2.83 -13.30
N PRO A 73 1.87 -2.34 -14.53
CA PRO A 73 3.11 -1.74 -14.98
C PRO A 73 3.50 -0.50 -14.19
N GLY A 74 4.80 -0.19 -14.21
CA GLY A 74 5.38 0.96 -13.52
C GLY A 74 5.47 0.81 -12.01
N ARG A 75 5.03 -0.30 -11.40
CA ARG A 75 5.03 -0.46 -9.95
C ARG A 75 6.24 -1.20 -9.45
N ARG A 76 6.85 -0.68 -8.40
CA ARG A 76 7.81 -1.40 -7.58
C ARG A 76 7.44 -1.29 -6.12
N PHE A 77 7.66 -2.38 -5.42
CA PHE A 77 7.32 -2.51 -4.01
C PHE A 77 8.60 -2.85 -3.26
N TYR A 78 8.84 -2.13 -2.18
CA TYR A 78 9.99 -2.35 -1.31
C TYR A 78 9.49 -2.55 0.11
N LYS A 79 10.22 -3.36 0.87
CA LYS A 79 9.93 -3.62 2.28
C LYS A 79 11.14 -3.36 3.14
N ALA A 80 10.88 -2.99 4.38
CA ALA A 80 11.86 -3.02 5.45
C ALA A 80 11.48 -4.12 6.45
N ILE A 81 12.45 -4.92 6.83
CA ILE A 81 12.34 -5.98 7.84
C ILE A 81 13.19 -5.59 9.04
N ASP A 82 12.65 -5.70 10.24
CA ASP A 82 13.45 -5.62 11.46
C ASP A 82 14.36 -6.86 11.54
N ALA A 83 15.67 -6.65 11.59
CA ALA A 83 16.64 -7.75 11.54
C ALA A 83 16.63 -8.62 12.80
N ALA A 84 16.14 -8.12 13.94
CA ALA A 84 16.06 -8.86 15.19
C ALA A 84 14.80 -9.74 15.24
N THR A 85 13.66 -9.25 14.77
CA THR A 85 12.39 -9.99 14.84
C THR A 85 12.04 -10.73 13.55
N GLY A 86 12.62 -10.32 12.41
CA GLY A 86 12.25 -10.81 11.09
C GLY A 86 10.89 -10.29 10.60
N GLU A 87 10.26 -9.37 11.34
CA GLU A 87 8.96 -8.82 10.99
C GLU A 87 9.10 -7.72 9.93
N THR A 88 8.14 -7.66 9.01
CA THR A 88 8.02 -6.51 8.12
C THR A 88 7.54 -5.32 8.94
N VAL A 89 8.27 -4.21 8.89
CA VAL A 89 7.98 -2.99 9.67
C VAL A 89 7.59 -1.81 8.79
N ALA A 90 7.90 -1.86 7.50
CA ALA A 90 7.49 -0.83 6.56
C ALA A 90 7.35 -1.37 5.13
N VAL A 91 6.53 -0.68 4.34
CA VAL A 91 6.35 -0.92 2.91
C VAL A 91 6.38 0.42 2.16
N ALA A 92 7.04 0.43 1.00
CA ALA A 92 7.00 1.53 0.08
C ALA A 92 6.52 1.04 -1.30
N LYS A 93 5.46 1.66 -1.80
CA LYS A 93 4.96 1.45 -3.15
C LYS A 93 5.33 2.65 -4.01
N TRP A 94 6.11 2.40 -5.06
CA TRP A 94 6.52 3.41 -6.03
C TRP A 94 5.84 3.15 -7.37
N VAL A 95 5.45 4.24 -8.04
CA VAL A 95 4.94 4.22 -9.41
C VAL A 95 5.87 5.06 -10.27
N PHE A 96 6.58 4.40 -11.17
CA PHE A 96 7.46 5.00 -12.16
C PHE A 96 6.69 5.30 -13.46
N PRO A 97 7.18 6.22 -14.31
CA PRO A 97 6.62 6.45 -15.63
C PRO A 97 6.46 5.15 -16.41
N HIS A 98 5.27 4.96 -17.00
CA HIS A 98 4.88 3.74 -17.71
C HIS A 98 3.72 4.05 -18.65
N THR A 99 3.49 3.18 -19.65
CA THR A 99 2.31 3.34 -20.50
C THR A 99 1.01 3.23 -19.70
N PRO A 100 0.08 4.21 -19.81
CA PRO A 100 -1.21 4.17 -19.15
C PRO A 100 -1.91 2.84 -19.40
N THR A 101 -2.23 2.13 -18.32
CA THR A 101 -2.97 0.87 -18.40
C THR A 101 -4.26 1.01 -17.62
N PRO A 102 -5.43 0.79 -18.25
CA PRO A 102 -6.71 0.85 -17.55
C PRO A 102 -6.74 -0.13 -16.37
N PRO A 103 -7.45 0.21 -15.28
CA PRO A 103 -7.60 -0.71 -14.16
C PRO A 103 -8.30 -2.00 -14.62
N PRO A 104 -7.90 -3.18 -14.10
CA PRO A 104 -8.57 -4.44 -14.42
C PRO A 104 -10.05 -4.39 -14.08
N ALA A 105 -10.93 -4.93 -14.94
CA ALA A 105 -12.38 -4.95 -14.69
C ALA A 105 -12.76 -5.62 -13.35
N VAL A 106 -11.95 -6.58 -12.89
CA VAL A 106 -12.10 -7.23 -11.58
C VAL A 106 -11.92 -6.25 -10.41
N ALA A 107 -11.14 -5.18 -10.56
CA ALA A 107 -10.96 -4.17 -9.51
C ALA A 107 -12.28 -3.44 -9.18
N ALA A 108 -13.11 -3.19 -10.19
CA ALA A 108 -14.41 -2.54 -10.01
C ALA A 108 -15.41 -3.39 -9.20
N LYS A 109 -15.21 -4.72 -9.16
CA LYS A 109 -16.10 -5.65 -8.45
C LYS A 109 -15.78 -5.82 -6.97
N LEU A 110 -14.61 -5.36 -6.51
CA LEU A 110 -14.19 -5.58 -5.11
C LEU A 110 -14.93 -4.72 -4.08
N GLY A 111 -15.56 -3.62 -4.49
CA GLY A 111 -16.37 -2.77 -3.62
C GLY A 111 -15.66 -2.32 -2.33
N MET A 112 -16.45 -1.90 -1.35
CA MET A 112 -16.04 -1.75 0.04
C MET A 112 -16.83 -2.77 0.89
N PRO A 113 -16.22 -3.33 1.95
CA PRO A 113 -16.95 -4.16 2.89
C PRO A 113 -18.18 -3.47 3.48
N GLU A 114 -19.16 -4.27 3.89
CA GLU A 114 -20.32 -3.78 4.64
C GLU A 114 -19.88 -3.12 5.95
N GLY A 115 -20.57 -2.04 6.35
CA GLY A 115 -20.24 -1.27 7.56
C GLY A 115 -19.19 -0.17 7.35
N VAL A 116 -18.48 -0.15 6.22
CA VAL A 116 -17.59 0.96 5.85
C VAL A 116 -18.43 2.19 5.49
N ASN A 117 -18.04 3.36 6.02
CA ASN A 117 -18.64 4.62 5.65
C ASN A 117 -18.13 5.09 4.28
N VAL A 118 -18.78 4.62 3.21
CA VAL A 118 -18.38 4.89 1.82
C VAL A 118 -18.37 6.39 1.51
N ALA A 119 -19.26 7.18 2.11
CA ALA A 119 -19.29 8.63 1.92
C ALA A 119 -18.02 9.29 2.49
N LEU A 120 -17.59 8.88 3.68
CA LEU A 120 -16.38 9.41 4.31
C LEU A 120 -15.11 8.93 3.60
N VAL A 121 -15.07 7.66 3.15
CA VAL A 121 -14.02 7.15 2.25
C VAL A 121 -13.90 8.03 1.02
N GLY A 122 -15.01 8.29 0.34
CA GLY A 122 -15.06 9.11 -0.87
C GLY A 122 -14.56 10.54 -0.63
N ALA A 123 -14.98 11.16 0.48
CA ALA A 123 -14.53 12.50 0.86
C ALA A 123 -13.02 12.54 1.16
N PHE A 124 -12.52 11.57 1.93
CA PHE A 124 -11.11 11.48 2.31
C PHE A 124 -10.20 11.29 1.10
N TYR A 125 -10.44 10.25 0.30
CA TYR A 125 -9.62 9.99 -0.89
C TYR A 125 -9.82 11.05 -1.98
N GLY A 126 -11.03 11.59 -2.12
CA GLY A 126 -11.32 12.68 -3.06
C GLY A 126 -10.45 13.91 -2.77
N GLU A 127 -10.29 14.28 -1.50
CA GLU A 127 -9.43 15.40 -1.11
C GLU A 127 -7.94 15.09 -1.35
N ILE A 128 -7.49 13.86 -1.09
CA ILE A 128 -6.13 13.42 -1.42
C ILE A 128 -5.86 13.57 -2.92
N PHE A 129 -6.78 13.13 -3.79
CA PHE A 129 -6.61 13.25 -5.24
C PHE A 129 -6.59 14.69 -5.71
N LYS A 130 -7.50 15.55 -5.20
CA LYS A 130 -7.48 16.99 -5.50
C LYS A 130 -6.15 17.65 -5.10
N ARG A 131 -5.58 17.27 -3.96
CA ARG A 131 -4.28 17.80 -3.52
C ARG A 131 -3.13 17.28 -4.36
N ARG A 132 -3.22 16.03 -4.83
CA ARG A 132 -2.21 15.42 -5.70
C ARG A 132 -2.07 16.18 -7.02
N GLU A 133 -3.16 16.70 -7.58
CA GLU A 133 -3.15 17.48 -8.84
C GLU A 133 -2.23 18.72 -8.77
N LYS A 134 -1.96 19.25 -7.58
CA LYS A 134 -1.02 20.37 -7.40
C LYS A 134 0.44 19.99 -7.65
N TRP A 135 0.79 18.71 -7.51
CA TRP A 135 2.17 18.23 -7.48
C TRP A 135 2.49 17.24 -8.58
N VAL A 136 1.47 16.60 -9.16
CA VAL A 136 1.64 15.54 -10.17
C VAL A 136 0.99 15.98 -11.46
N ARG A 137 1.80 16.14 -12.51
CA ARG A 137 1.30 16.26 -13.88
C ARG A 137 1.22 14.87 -14.49
N TRP A 138 0.07 14.54 -15.05
CA TRP A 138 -0.16 13.19 -15.59
C TRP A 138 0.74 12.88 -16.79
N GLU A 139 1.10 13.89 -17.57
CA GLU A 139 2.08 13.81 -18.67
C GLU A 139 3.49 13.42 -18.21
N ASP A 140 3.88 13.70 -16.96
CA ASP A 140 5.19 13.30 -16.41
C ASP A 140 5.16 11.86 -15.86
N MET A 141 3.96 11.30 -15.68
CA MET A 141 3.74 9.97 -15.11
C MET A 141 3.53 8.89 -16.17
N TYR A 142 3.35 9.27 -17.44
CA TYR A 142 2.85 8.41 -18.51
C TYR A 142 3.57 8.59 -19.84
#